data_AF-A0A2W6TJT6-F1
#
_entry.id   AF-A0A2W6TJT6-F1
#
_cell.length_a   1.000
_cell.length_b   1.000
_cell.length_c   1.000
_cell.angle_alpha   90.00
_cell.angle_beta   90.00
_cell.angle_gamma   90.00
#
_symmetry.space_group_name_H-M   'P 1'
#
loop_
_entity.id
_entity.type
_entity.pdbx_description
1 polymer ?
#
loop_
_entity_poly.entity_id
_entity_poly.type
_entity_poly.pdbx_seq_one_letter_code
_entity_poly.pdbx_strand_id
1 'polypeptide(L)'
;MHNNKIAITRLLPLTLATAVALATAQQAAAEIVLYDKDDTTFSTDGYINAFYVNSDVDRDGEQFDRRQSRVKMGFLPNWIGFNFGKQIDGLKLTGRSSFWVTINDSETNGTDTAIDVRQFYGTVSSPEWGEVLVGKDFGLFSRSNIFLDELLAGYGNVSDTLGLVDGNGVSFGNIGTGYPYPFPTSQITYRNNNLAEGLRVAVGIMDPVDTNDDSPTGKAYQENPRFESEVSYQFDVGGSTIYTWVNGAYQTSENTDDTVDKVTSKGLGYGVQAKFGGLSLTGSGFQAKGINPFFTNNLGEPTLRDIDSDGYLLQGS
;
A
#
# COMPACT_ATOMS: atom_id res chain seq x y z
N MET A 1 20.05 -60.34 7.20
CA MET A 1 19.27 -59.09 7.14
C MET A 1 20.19 -57.95 7.54
N HIS A 2 20.49 -57.04 6.61
CA HIS A 2 20.81 -55.61 6.79
C HIS A 2 21.24 -55.08 5.40
N ASN A 3 20.29 -54.44 4.71
CA ASN A 3 20.50 -53.75 3.44
C ASN A 3 21.08 -52.36 3.73
N ASN A 4 22.34 -52.10 3.36
CA ASN A 4 22.87 -50.74 3.30
C ASN A 4 22.90 -50.29 1.84
N LYS A 5 21.89 -49.52 1.44
CA LYS A 5 21.85 -48.85 0.14
C LYS A 5 22.78 -47.63 0.19
N ILE A 6 23.76 -47.60 -0.71
CA ILE A 6 24.61 -46.43 -0.97
C ILE A 6 23.76 -45.40 -1.70
N ALA A 7 23.56 -44.23 -1.09
CA ALA A 7 22.88 -43.11 -1.74
C ALA A 7 23.86 -42.44 -2.73
N ILE A 8 23.51 -42.47 -4.02
CA ILE A 8 24.19 -41.71 -5.07
C ILE A 8 23.61 -40.29 -5.04
N THR A 9 24.40 -39.32 -4.57
CA THR A 9 24.03 -37.91 -4.60
C THR A 9 24.11 -37.39 -6.04
N ARG A 10 22.98 -37.31 -6.73
CA ARG A 10 22.88 -36.54 -7.98
C ARG A 10 22.79 -35.06 -7.62
N LEU A 11 23.88 -34.33 -7.82
CA LEU A 11 23.87 -32.87 -7.85
C LEU A 11 23.08 -32.43 -9.09
N LEU A 12 21.84 -32.00 -8.88
CA LEU A 12 21.07 -31.26 -9.88
C LEU A 12 21.58 -29.80 -9.89
N PRO A 13 21.93 -29.24 -11.06
CA PRO A 13 22.31 -27.84 -11.15
C PRO A 13 21.09 -26.97 -10.86
N LEU A 14 21.12 -26.25 -9.73
CA LEU A 14 20.16 -25.20 -9.41
C LEU A 14 20.43 -24.02 -10.37
N THR A 15 19.69 -23.97 -11.48
CA THR A 15 19.59 -22.75 -12.28
C THR A 15 18.66 -21.78 -11.54
N LEU A 16 19.27 -20.82 -10.83
CA LEU A 16 18.58 -19.68 -10.21
C LEU A 16 18.10 -18.73 -11.32
N ALA A 17 16.83 -18.87 -11.70
CA ALA A 17 16.13 -17.93 -12.55
C ALA A 17 14.74 -17.69 -11.93
N THR A 18 14.64 -16.80 -10.94
CA THR A 18 13.36 -16.33 -10.38
C THR A 18 13.61 -15.13 -9.45
N ALA A 19 13.44 -13.91 -9.97
CA ALA A 19 13.25 -12.71 -9.14
C ALA A 19 12.74 -11.47 -9.90
N VAL A 20 12.72 -11.47 -11.25
CA VAL A 20 12.13 -10.37 -12.05
C VAL A 20 10.59 -10.38 -12.02
N ALA A 21 10.01 -11.43 -11.43
CA ALA A 21 8.57 -11.55 -11.30
C ALA A 21 8.00 -10.66 -10.16
N LEU A 22 8.80 -10.15 -9.21
CA LEU A 22 8.25 -9.62 -7.94
C LEU A 22 7.38 -8.34 -8.00
N ALA A 23 7.35 -7.59 -9.11
CA ALA A 23 6.39 -6.48 -9.28
C ALA A 23 5.04 -6.91 -9.87
N THR A 24 4.94 -8.13 -10.42
CA THR A 24 3.69 -8.74 -10.92
C THR A 24 3.41 -10.13 -10.33
N ALA A 25 4.29 -10.65 -9.49
CA ALA A 25 4.30 -12.02 -8.99
C ALA A 25 4.47 -12.12 -7.47
N GLN A 26 4.14 -11.07 -6.72
CA GLN A 26 3.61 -11.30 -5.38
C GLN A 26 2.30 -12.12 -5.41
N GLN A 27 1.71 -12.35 -6.58
CA GLN A 27 0.57 -13.28 -6.76
C GLN A 27 0.98 -14.75 -7.01
N ALA A 28 2.21 -15.08 -7.41
CA ALA A 28 2.48 -16.42 -7.96
C ALA A 28 2.95 -17.50 -6.95
N ALA A 29 3.01 -17.20 -5.64
CA ALA A 29 3.40 -18.18 -4.61
C ALA A 29 2.58 -18.14 -3.30
N ALA A 30 1.52 -17.33 -3.23
CA ALA A 30 0.74 -17.13 -1.99
C ALA A 30 -0.74 -17.53 -2.11
N GLU A 31 -1.21 -17.84 -3.33
CA GLU A 31 -2.62 -18.11 -3.59
C GLU A 31 -2.94 -19.60 -3.36
N ILE A 32 -3.85 -19.86 -2.42
CA ILE A 32 -4.46 -21.17 -2.20
C ILE A 32 -5.71 -21.23 -3.07
N VAL A 33 -5.63 -21.97 -4.18
CA VAL A 33 -6.76 -22.20 -5.08
C VAL A 33 -7.82 -23.04 -4.37
N LEU A 34 -9.03 -22.50 -4.28
CA LEU A 34 -10.19 -23.15 -3.67
C LEU A 34 -11.14 -23.72 -4.73
N TYR A 35 -11.17 -23.10 -5.91
CA TYR A 35 -11.97 -23.52 -7.07
C TYR A 35 -11.30 -23.09 -8.37
N ASP A 36 -11.27 -23.98 -9.36
CA ASP A 36 -10.76 -23.71 -10.71
C ASP A 36 -11.44 -24.65 -11.72
N LYS A 37 -12.57 -24.23 -12.27
CA LYS A 37 -13.35 -24.96 -13.30
C LYS A 37 -14.20 -23.99 -14.11
N ASP A 38 -14.51 -24.38 -15.35
CA ASP A 38 -15.45 -23.67 -16.24
C ASP A 38 -15.12 -22.18 -16.35
N ASP A 39 -13.86 -21.89 -16.67
CA ASP A 39 -13.30 -20.55 -16.82
C ASP A 39 -13.46 -19.65 -15.59
N THR A 40 -13.75 -20.22 -14.43
CA THR A 40 -13.99 -19.52 -13.16
C THR A 40 -12.99 -19.98 -12.11
N THR A 41 -12.37 -19.03 -11.44
CA THR A 41 -11.42 -19.27 -10.36
C THR A 41 -11.86 -18.60 -9.07
N PHE A 42 -11.62 -19.27 -7.95
CA PHE A 42 -11.75 -18.71 -6.62
C PHE A 42 -10.58 -19.17 -5.77
N SER A 43 -10.03 -18.25 -4.99
CA SER A 43 -8.85 -18.51 -4.19
C SER A 43 -8.77 -17.62 -2.97
N THR A 44 -7.80 -17.91 -2.12
CA THR A 44 -7.49 -17.11 -0.95
C THR A 44 -5.99 -16.89 -0.81
N ASP A 45 -5.61 -15.77 -0.22
CA ASP A 45 -4.25 -15.43 0.18
C ASP A 45 -4.28 -14.79 1.58
N GLY A 46 -3.12 -14.65 2.20
CA GLY A 46 -3.04 -14.04 3.52
C GLY A 46 -1.63 -13.68 3.94
N TYR A 47 -1.54 -12.80 4.93
CA TYR A 47 -0.28 -12.42 5.57
C TYR A 47 -0.47 -12.38 7.08
N ILE A 48 0.44 -13.03 7.80
CA ILE A 48 0.47 -13.04 9.26
C ILE A 48 1.86 -12.69 9.73
N ASN A 49 1.96 -11.76 10.67
CA ASN A 49 3.19 -11.34 11.30
C ASN A 49 2.96 -10.90 12.76
N ALA A 50 4.01 -11.04 13.56
CA ALA A 50 4.12 -10.48 14.90
C ALA A 50 5.60 -10.22 15.20
N PHE A 51 5.87 -9.09 15.83
CA PHE A 51 7.18 -8.60 16.20
C PHE A 51 7.25 -8.41 17.71
N TYR A 52 8.38 -8.84 18.29
CA TYR A 52 8.77 -8.36 19.62
C TYR A 52 9.51 -7.04 19.46
N VAL A 53 8.98 -5.99 20.06
CA VAL A 53 9.46 -4.62 19.90
C VAL A 53 9.91 -4.11 21.25
N ASN A 54 11.13 -3.57 21.30
CA ASN A 54 11.62 -2.79 22.42
C ASN A 54 11.73 -1.33 21.98
N SER A 55 11.12 -0.42 22.74
CA SER A 55 11.11 1.01 22.44
C SER A 55 11.65 1.77 23.64
N ASP A 56 12.52 2.73 23.35
CA ASP A 56 12.99 3.75 24.27
C ASP A 56 12.32 5.07 23.84
N VAL A 57 11.45 5.62 24.69
CA VAL A 57 10.75 6.87 24.43
C VAL A 57 11.40 7.94 25.27
N ASP A 58 11.93 8.97 24.61
CA ASP A 58 12.50 10.16 25.23
C ASP A 58 11.71 11.38 24.73
N ARG A 59 10.81 11.90 25.59
CA ARG A 59 9.94 13.03 25.29
C ARG A 59 9.74 13.89 26.54
N ASP A 60 9.70 15.20 26.36
CA ASP A 60 9.47 16.19 27.42
C ASP A 60 8.24 15.85 28.29
N GLY A 61 8.49 15.64 29.59
CA GLY A 61 7.48 15.31 30.60
C GLY A 61 7.81 13.99 31.30
N GLU A 62 7.91 14.01 32.64
CA GLU A 62 8.35 12.87 33.45
C GLU A 62 7.55 11.58 33.21
N GLN A 63 6.28 11.70 32.80
CA GLN A 63 5.43 10.54 32.49
C GLN A 63 5.71 9.86 31.14
N PHE A 64 6.48 10.49 30.24
CA PHE A 64 6.67 9.98 28.87
C PHE A 64 8.00 9.27 28.68
N ASP A 65 9.04 9.64 29.42
CA ASP A 65 10.33 8.94 29.43
C ASP A 65 10.13 7.50 29.94
N ARG A 66 10.27 6.53 29.05
CA ARG A 66 10.09 5.11 29.38
C ARG A 66 10.74 4.18 28.37
N ARG A 67 11.13 3.01 28.87
CA ARG A 67 11.40 1.83 28.05
C ARG A 67 10.27 0.84 28.14
N GLN A 68 9.86 0.29 27.01
CA GLN A 68 8.80 -0.71 26.98
C GLN A 68 9.06 -1.81 25.98
N SER A 69 8.49 -2.98 26.28
CA SER A 69 8.49 -4.13 25.39
C SER A 69 7.08 -4.54 25.06
N ARG A 70 6.79 -4.77 23.77
CA ARG A 70 5.47 -5.11 23.26
C ARG A 70 5.58 -6.23 22.23
N VAL A 71 4.49 -7.00 22.07
CA VAL A 71 4.29 -7.87 20.92
C VAL A 71 3.28 -7.19 20.02
N LYS A 72 3.68 -6.85 18.79
CA LYS A 72 2.85 -6.10 17.84
C LYS A 72 2.97 -6.63 16.43
N MET A 73 1.94 -6.47 15.61
CA MET A 73 2.16 -6.58 14.17
C MET A 73 3.00 -5.41 13.66
N GLY A 74 3.64 -5.63 12.52
CA GLY A 74 4.48 -4.66 11.84
C GLY A 74 3.70 -3.70 10.96
N PHE A 75 4.44 -3.10 10.06
CA PHE A 75 3.96 -2.02 9.21
C PHE A 75 2.84 -2.47 8.28
N LEU A 76 3.02 -3.61 7.59
CA LEU A 76 1.94 -4.28 6.88
C LEU A 76 1.08 -5.08 7.88
N PRO A 77 -0.19 -4.69 8.11
CA PRO A 77 -1.03 -5.43 9.05
C PRO A 77 -1.32 -6.86 8.60
N ASN A 78 -1.81 -7.68 9.51
CA ASN A 78 -2.29 -9.02 9.18
C ASN A 78 -3.55 -8.93 8.34
N TRP A 79 -3.72 -9.85 7.38
CA TRP A 79 -4.91 -9.88 6.54
C TRP A 79 -5.18 -11.27 5.94
N ILE A 80 -6.44 -11.47 5.56
CA ILE A 80 -6.89 -12.59 4.70
C ILE A 80 -7.66 -12.02 3.51
N GLY A 81 -7.39 -12.55 2.33
CA GLY A 81 -7.95 -12.11 1.06
C GLY A 81 -8.65 -13.24 0.33
N PHE A 82 -9.66 -12.89 -0.45
CA PHE A 82 -10.32 -13.78 -1.39
C PHE A 82 -10.32 -13.15 -2.77
N ASN A 83 -9.95 -13.95 -3.76
CA ASN A 83 -9.91 -13.52 -5.15
C ASN A 83 -10.90 -14.34 -5.99
N PHE A 84 -11.50 -13.66 -6.96
CA PHE A 84 -12.40 -14.24 -7.95
C PHE A 84 -11.86 -13.94 -9.34
N GLY A 85 -11.98 -14.89 -10.26
CA GLY A 85 -11.65 -14.70 -11.67
C GLY A 85 -12.68 -15.38 -12.56
N LYS A 86 -12.98 -14.77 -13.72
CA LYS A 86 -13.80 -15.39 -14.76
C LYS A 86 -13.42 -14.92 -16.16
N GLN A 87 -13.30 -15.84 -17.11
CA GLN A 87 -13.19 -15.49 -18.54
C GLN A 87 -14.57 -15.52 -19.19
N ILE A 88 -14.94 -14.45 -19.91
CA ILE A 88 -16.20 -14.36 -20.67
C ILE A 88 -15.95 -13.55 -21.94
N ASP A 89 -16.25 -14.14 -23.11
CA ASP A 89 -16.25 -13.43 -24.41
C ASP A 89 -14.97 -12.62 -24.71
N GLY A 90 -13.80 -13.18 -24.35
CA GLY A 90 -12.50 -12.53 -24.54
C GLY A 90 -12.13 -11.48 -23.49
N LEU A 91 -13.01 -11.25 -22.50
CA LEU A 91 -12.76 -10.40 -21.34
C LEU A 91 -12.41 -11.24 -20.12
N LYS A 92 -11.47 -10.73 -19.32
CA LYS A 92 -11.16 -11.27 -17.99
C LYS A 92 -11.82 -10.39 -16.93
N LEU A 93 -12.76 -10.97 -16.20
CA LEU A 93 -13.33 -10.42 -14.99
C LEU A 93 -12.51 -10.90 -13.79
N THR A 94 -12.17 -10.00 -12.88
CA THR A 94 -11.59 -10.38 -11.58
C THR A 94 -12.26 -9.64 -10.44
N GLY A 95 -12.05 -10.10 -9.22
CA GLY A 95 -12.45 -9.38 -8.03
C GLY A 95 -11.60 -9.76 -6.83
N ARG A 96 -11.51 -8.83 -5.87
CA ARG A 96 -10.78 -9.03 -4.62
C ARG A 96 -11.57 -8.48 -3.45
N SER A 97 -11.58 -9.24 -2.36
CA SER A 97 -11.96 -8.76 -1.03
C SER A 97 -10.82 -9.06 -0.06
N SER A 98 -10.44 -8.10 0.78
CA SER A 98 -9.41 -8.31 1.82
C SER A 98 -9.86 -7.75 3.16
N PHE A 99 -9.65 -8.54 4.19
CA PHE A 99 -10.03 -8.26 5.57
C PHE A 99 -8.76 -8.14 6.40
N TRP A 100 -8.48 -6.93 6.88
CA TRP A 100 -7.27 -6.59 7.61
C TRP A 100 -7.61 -6.54 9.08
N VAL A 101 -6.89 -7.35 9.86
CA VAL A 101 -7.24 -7.65 11.24
C VAL A 101 -6.07 -7.30 12.12
N THR A 102 -6.36 -6.56 13.17
CA THR A 102 -5.36 -6.24 14.18
C THR A 102 -5.27 -7.37 15.23
N ILE A 103 -4.07 -7.55 15.79
CA ILE A 103 -3.74 -8.42 16.92
C ILE A 103 -3.36 -7.59 18.14
N ASN A 104 -3.48 -6.26 18.00
CA ASN A 104 -3.09 -5.25 18.97
C ASN A 104 -4.26 -4.36 19.39
N ASP A 105 -5.47 -4.60 18.89
CA ASP A 105 -6.65 -4.03 19.49
C ASP A 105 -6.85 -4.59 20.90
N SER A 106 -7.32 -3.72 21.79
CA SER A 106 -7.83 -4.11 23.10
C SER A 106 -9.32 -3.80 23.10
N GLU A 107 -10.13 -4.83 23.27
CA GLU A 107 -11.59 -4.76 23.31
C GLU A 107 -12.08 -3.77 24.39
N THR A 108 -13.04 -2.91 24.04
CA THR A 108 -13.91 -2.26 25.03
C THR A 108 -15.16 -3.11 25.31
N ASN A 109 -15.45 -4.10 24.46
CA ASN A 109 -16.45 -5.15 24.64
C ASN A 109 -15.91 -6.47 24.10
N GLY A 110 -16.07 -7.56 24.86
CA GLY A 110 -15.43 -8.88 24.78
C GLY A 110 -15.42 -9.67 23.46
N THR A 111 -15.80 -9.06 22.33
CA THR A 111 -15.89 -9.67 21.00
C THR A 111 -15.71 -8.68 19.82
N ASP A 112 -15.40 -7.40 20.05
CA ASP A 112 -15.36 -6.39 18.99
C ASP A 112 -13.92 -6.21 18.45
N THR A 113 -13.52 -7.06 17.50
CA THR A 113 -12.30 -6.86 16.71
C THR A 113 -12.65 -6.04 15.46
N ALA A 114 -12.01 -4.89 15.29
CA ALA A 114 -12.24 -4.04 14.12
C ALA A 114 -11.66 -4.70 12.86
N ILE A 115 -12.53 -5.12 11.95
CA ILE A 115 -12.14 -5.61 10.63
C ILE A 115 -12.08 -4.42 9.65
N ASP A 116 -10.88 -4.09 9.18
CA ASP A 116 -10.67 -3.07 8.16
C ASP A 116 -10.72 -3.70 6.76
N VAL A 117 -11.71 -3.33 5.95
CA VAL A 117 -11.81 -3.77 4.55
C VAL A 117 -11.06 -2.78 3.66
N ARG A 118 -9.82 -3.12 3.26
CA ARG A 118 -8.99 -2.24 2.42
C ARG A 118 -9.12 -2.48 0.93
N GLN A 119 -9.52 -3.67 0.51
CA GLN A 119 -9.75 -3.96 -0.90
C GLN A 119 -11.11 -4.65 -1.02
N PHE A 120 -11.95 -4.09 -1.87
CA PHE A 120 -13.25 -4.63 -2.23
C PHE A 120 -13.61 -4.08 -3.61
N TYR A 121 -13.15 -4.76 -4.65
CA TYR A 121 -13.29 -4.28 -6.02
C TYR A 121 -13.49 -5.42 -7.01
N GLY A 122 -14.00 -5.06 -8.19
CA GLY A 122 -13.99 -5.88 -9.39
C GLY A 122 -13.18 -5.21 -10.50
N THR A 123 -12.65 -6.01 -11.42
CA THR A 123 -12.01 -5.51 -12.65
C THR A 123 -12.58 -6.19 -13.88
N VAL A 124 -12.60 -5.44 -14.99
CA VAL A 124 -12.78 -5.94 -16.36
C VAL A 124 -11.48 -5.64 -17.09
N SER A 125 -10.95 -6.60 -17.86
CA SER A 125 -9.72 -6.40 -18.61
C SER A 125 -9.72 -7.15 -19.95
N SER A 126 -8.94 -6.64 -20.90
CA SER A 126 -8.50 -7.40 -22.07
C SER A 126 -7.07 -7.01 -22.48
N PRO A 127 -6.35 -7.87 -23.21
CA PRO A 127 -5.01 -7.57 -23.69
C PRO A 127 -4.90 -6.30 -24.54
N GLU A 128 -5.94 -5.99 -25.32
CA GLU A 128 -5.96 -4.91 -26.31
C GLU A 128 -6.00 -3.51 -25.69
N TRP A 129 -6.72 -3.35 -24.57
CA TRP A 129 -6.97 -2.04 -24.00
C TRP A 129 -6.62 -1.91 -22.52
N GLY A 130 -6.28 -2.98 -21.80
CA GLY A 130 -5.87 -2.92 -20.39
C GLY A 130 -6.97 -3.34 -19.43
N GLU A 131 -7.08 -2.64 -18.31
CA GLU A 131 -7.98 -2.98 -17.19
C GLU A 131 -8.72 -1.75 -16.67
N VAL A 132 -10.00 -1.93 -16.31
CA VAL A 132 -10.77 -0.98 -15.50
C VAL A 132 -11.14 -1.65 -14.19
N LEU A 133 -10.79 -1.01 -13.08
CA LEU A 133 -11.18 -1.35 -11.72
C LEU A 133 -12.35 -0.47 -11.27
N VAL A 134 -13.32 -1.07 -10.59
CA VAL A 134 -14.40 -0.35 -9.86
C VAL A 134 -14.51 -0.92 -8.45
N GLY A 135 -14.47 -0.06 -7.44
CA GLY A 135 -14.64 -0.44 -6.03
C GLY A 135 -13.65 0.27 -5.14
N LYS A 136 -13.21 -0.39 -4.07
CA LYS A 136 -12.24 0.14 -3.10
C LYS A 136 -10.89 -0.56 -3.26
N ASP A 137 -9.83 0.21 -3.49
CA ASP A 137 -8.44 -0.25 -3.51
C ASP A 137 -7.53 0.87 -2.98
N PHE A 138 -6.23 0.62 -2.81
CA PHE A 138 -5.25 1.67 -2.47
C PHE A 138 -5.22 2.76 -3.55
N GLY A 139 -5.02 4.02 -3.15
CA GLY A 139 -4.79 5.14 -4.07
C GLY A 139 -3.56 4.93 -4.97
N LEU A 140 -3.46 5.70 -6.05
CA LEU A 140 -2.32 5.69 -6.98
C LEU A 140 -1.19 6.60 -6.52
N PHE A 141 -1.50 7.73 -5.89
CA PHE A 141 -0.49 8.62 -5.35
C PHE A 141 0.27 7.93 -4.23
N SER A 142 1.60 7.81 -4.38
CA SER A 142 2.51 7.10 -3.48
C SER A 142 2.37 5.58 -3.41
N ARG A 143 1.60 4.98 -4.33
CA ARG A 143 1.39 3.52 -4.40
C ARG A 143 2.70 2.74 -4.59
N SER A 144 3.49 3.11 -5.61
CA SER A 144 4.78 2.46 -5.84
C SER A 144 5.77 2.71 -4.69
N ASN A 145 5.73 3.89 -4.06
CA ASN A 145 6.63 4.22 -2.96
C ASN A 145 6.47 3.25 -1.78
N ILE A 146 5.22 2.98 -1.36
CA ILE A 146 4.97 2.06 -0.24
C ILE A 146 5.16 0.58 -0.64
N PHE A 147 4.75 0.17 -1.84
CA PHE A 147 4.85 -1.24 -2.25
C PHE A 147 6.27 -1.69 -2.58
N LEU A 148 7.18 -0.74 -2.78
CA LEU A 148 8.62 -0.99 -2.95
C LEU A 148 9.43 -0.66 -1.70
N ASP A 149 8.78 -0.35 -0.58
CA ASP A 149 9.47 -0.14 0.69
C ASP A 149 10.04 -1.46 1.21
N GLU A 150 11.36 -1.49 1.44
CA GLU A 150 12.09 -2.67 1.95
C GLU A 150 11.63 -3.09 3.37
N LEU A 151 11.03 -2.18 4.14
CA LEU A 151 10.44 -2.40 5.46
C LEU A 151 8.94 -2.71 5.41
N LEU A 152 8.32 -2.88 4.23
CA LEU A 152 6.88 -3.18 4.14
C LEU A 152 6.49 -4.40 4.98
N ALA A 153 7.28 -5.48 4.89
CA ALA A 153 7.09 -6.68 5.69
C ALA A 153 7.73 -6.61 7.09
N GLY A 154 8.36 -5.49 7.45
CA GLY A 154 9.02 -5.24 8.73
C GLY A 154 8.19 -4.41 9.71
N TYR A 155 8.87 -3.76 10.66
CA TYR A 155 8.24 -2.89 11.66
C TYR A 155 8.44 -1.39 11.31
N GLY A 156 9.67 -0.90 11.17
CA GLY A 156 9.93 0.50 10.85
C GLY A 156 9.54 1.49 11.95
N ASN A 157 9.25 2.75 11.57
CA ASN A 157 9.08 3.85 12.53
C ASN A 157 7.73 3.81 13.26
N VAL A 158 7.71 4.40 14.46
CA VAL A 158 6.53 4.55 15.33
C VAL A 158 6.47 5.95 15.91
N SER A 159 5.27 6.38 16.34
CA SER A 159 5.04 7.68 16.96
C SER A 159 4.43 7.53 18.34
N ASP A 160 5.10 8.08 19.36
CA ASP A 160 4.60 8.16 20.73
C ASP A 160 3.43 9.14 20.85
N THR A 161 3.49 10.26 20.13
CA THR A 161 2.43 11.28 20.09
C THR A 161 1.12 10.73 19.56
N LEU A 162 1.17 9.74 18.66
CA LEU A 162 -0.02 9.05 18.14
C LEU A 162 -0.37 7.76 18.90
N GLY A 163 0.32 7.47 20.02
CA GLY A 163 0.09 6.31 20.87
C GLY A 163 0.52 4.96 20.26
N LEU A 164 1.22 4.97 19.11
CA LEU A 164 1.61 3.74 18.40
C LEU A 164 2.63 2.92 19.18
N VAL A 165 3.37 3.54 20.10
CA VAL A 165 4.31 2.82 20.98
C VAL A 165 3.56 2.04 22.07
N ASP A 166 2.38 2.52 22.50
CA ASP A 166 1.60 1.96 23.63
C ASP A 166 0.53 0.93 23.23
N GLY A 167 0.56 0.44 21.99
CA GLY A 167 -0.31 -0.65 21.53
C GLY A 167 -1.33 -0.22 20.48
N ASN A 168 -1.49 1.07 20.19
CA ASN A 168 -2.36 1.49 19.10
C ASN A 168 -1.83 0.98 17.75
N GLY A 169 -2.71 0.34 16.99
CA GLY A 169 -2.55 0.01 15.57
C GLY A 169 -1.19 -0.59 15.17
N VAL A 170 -0.81 -0.30 13.93
CA VAL A 170 0.46 -0.69 13.32
C VAL A 170 1.56 0.34 13.52
N SER A 171 2.80 -0.05 13.27
CA SER A 171 3.86 0.92 13.01
C SER A 171 3.64 1.62 11.66
N PHE A 172 4.26 2.78 11.48
CA PHE A 172 4.10 3.58 10.25
C PHE A 172 5.15 3.28 9.19
N GLY A 173 6.09 2.35 9.44
CA GLY A 173 7.12 2.04 8.45
C GLY A 173 7.93 3.29 8.12
N ASN A 174 7.94 3.70 6.85
CA ASN A 174 8.51 4.97 6.40
C ASN A 174 7.46 5.97 5.86
N ILE A 175 6.18 5.79 6.19
CA ILE A 175 5.16 6.81 5.94
C ILE A 175 5.63 8.14 6.56
N GLY A 176 5.50 9.23 5.81
CA GLY A 176 5.96 10.56 6.20
C GLY A 176 7.45 10.81 6.04
N THR A 177 8.26 9.78 5.77
CA THR A 177 9.69 9.94 5.43
C THR A 177 9.89 9.90 3.93
N GLY A 178 9.45 8.84 3.24
CA GLY A 178 9.64 8.70 1.79
C GLY A 178 8.36 8.91 0.96
N TYR A 179 7.21 8.86 1.62
CA TYR A 179 5.92 8.87 0.97
C TYR A 179 4.76 9.06 1.96
N PRO A 180 3.64 9.64 1.54
CA PRO A 180 2.38 9.60 2.26
C PRO A 180 1.68 8.24 2.10
N TYR A 181 0.78 7.89 3.03
CA TYR A 181 0.02 6.64 2.94
C TYR A 181 -1.04 6.72 1.82
N PRO A 182 -1.03 5.81 0.83
CA PRO A 182 -2.06 5.74 -0.20
C PRO A 182 -3.32 5.08 0.37
N PHE A 183 -4.20 5.85 1.01
CA PHE A 183 -5.35 5.25 1.68
C PHE A 183 -6.23 4.41 0.73
N PRO A 184 -6.75 3.27 1.21
CA PRO A 184 -7.86 2.56 0.58
C PRO A 184 -9.06 3.46 0.36
N THR A 185 -9.43 3.69 -0.90
CA THR A 185 -10.44 4.66 -1.31
C THR A 185 -11.34 4.05 -2.37
N SER A 186 -12.62 4.44 -2.35
CA SER A 186 -13.53 4.17 -3.45
C SER A 186 -13.00 4.85 -4.72
N GLN A 187 -12.98 4.13 -5.84
CA GLN A 187 -12.33 4.55 -7.06
C GLN A 187 -12.86 3.87 -8.32
N ILE A 188 -12.67 4.56 -9.45
CA ILE A 188 -12.69 3.98 -10.79
C ILE A 188 -11.32 4.25 -11.41
N THR A 189 -10.58 3.18 -11.71
CA THR A 189 -9.18 3.28 -12.12
C THR A 189 -8.94 2.49 -13.39
N TYR A 190 -8.39 3.16 -14.39
CA TYR A 190 -7.92 2.54 -15.62
C TYR A 190 -6.42 2.25 -15.52
N ARG A 191 -6.00 1.07 -15.98
CA ARG A 191 -4.58 0.65 -16.04
C ARG A 191 -4.25 0.06 -17.40
N ASN A 192 -3.07 0.37 -17.91
CA ASN A 192 -2.53 -0.27 -19.10
C ASN A 192 -1.04 -0.56 -18.96
N ASN A 193 -0.70 -1.84 -19.10
CA ASN A 193 0.66 -2.36 -18.98
C ASN A 193 1.20 -2.89 -20.33
N ASN A 194 0.45 -2.67 -21.41
CA ASN A 194 0.70 -3.25 -22.73
C ASN A 194 1.00 -2.18 -23.80
N LEU A 195 1.13 -0.91 -23.40
CA LEU A 195 1.43 0.20 -24.33
C LEU A 195 2.84 0.11 -24.93
N ALA A 196 3.80 -0.31 -24.12
CA ALA A 196 5.17 -0.58 -24.52
C ALA A 196 5.80 -1.53 -23.50
N GLU A 197 6.83 -2.27 -23.91
CA GLU A 197 7.58 -3.14 -23.00
C GLU A 197 8.13 -2.32 -21.83
N GLY A 198 7.89 -2.78 -20.60
CA GLY A 198 8.33 -2.13 -19.37
C GLY A 198 7.46 -0.97 -18.88
N LEU A 199 6.63 -0.36 -19.74
CA LEU A 199 5.78 0.79 -19.41
C LEU A 199 4.45 0.37 -18.78
N ARG A 200 4.10 1.02 -17.68
CA ARG A 200 2.81 0.86 -16.99
C ARG A 200 2.23 2.22 -16.69
N VAL A 201 0.94 2.38 -16.98
CA VAL A 201 0.20 3.63 -16.74
C VAL A 201 -1.07 3.32 -15.97
N ALA A 202 -1.37 4.14 -14.98
CA ALA A 202 -2.63 4.13 -14.24
C ALA A 202 -3.17 5.56 -14.10
N VAL A 203 -4.47 5.73 -14.31
CA VAL A 203 -5.20 6.97 -14.02
C VAL A 203 -6.53 6.62 -13.37
N GLY A 204 -6.92 7.37 -12.36
CA GLY A 204 -8.13 7.08 -11.61
C GLY A 204 -8.84 8.32 -11.11
N ILE A 205 -10.14 8.16 -10.91
CA ILE A 205 -10.95 9.06 -10.11
C ILE A 205 -11.27 8.37 -8.79
N MET A 206 -11.06 9.10 -7.71
CA MET A 206 -11.22 8.64 -6.35
C MET A 206 -12.28 9.48 -5.67
N ASP A 207 -12.97 8.88 -4.70
CA ASP A 207 -13.82 9.62 -3.78
C ASP A 207 -12.98 10.70 -3.07
N PRO A 208 -13.33 11.99 -3.21
CA PRO A 208 -12.54 13.08 -2.68
C PRO A 208 -12.63 13.15 -1.15
N VAL A 209 -11.75 13.94 -0.54
CA VAL A 209 -11.69 14.10 0.92
C VAL A 209 -11.86 15.57 1.30
N ASP A 210 -12.52 15.81 2.43
CA ASP A 210 -12.77 17.15 2.97
C ASP A 210 -11.48 17.75 3.56
N THR A 211 -10.74 18.53 2.77
CA THR A 211 -9.46 19.13 3.20
C THR A 211 -9.60 20.46 3.92
N ASN A 212 -10.77 21.08 3.87
CA ASN A 212 -11.08 22.37 4.50
C ASN A 212 -12.33 22.31 5.40
N ASP A 213 -12.62 21.15 5.99
CA ASP A 213 -13.70 21.05 6.98
C ASP A 213 -13.20 21.57 8.34
N ASP A 214 -13.04 22.88 8.47
CA ASP A 214 -12.51 23.55 9.67
C ASP A 214 -13.53 24.46 10.37
N SER A 215 -14.76 24.54 9.83
CA SER A 215 -15.86 25.33 10.38
C SER A 215 -16.92 24.47 11.08
N PRO A 216 -17.38 24.86 12.28
CA PRO A 216 -18.49 24.19 12.96
C PRO A 216 -19.85 24.45 12.29
N THR A 217 -19.96 25.47 11.44
CA THR A 217 -21.19 25.90 10.77
C THR A 217 -21.21 25.61 9.27
N GLY A 218 -20.03 25.53 8.65
CA GLY A 218 -19.84 25.19 7.25
C GLY A 218 -19.97 23.70 6.93
N LYS A 219 -20.00 23.39 5.64
CA LYS A 219 -19.89 22.04 5.09
C LYS A 219 -18.86 22.04 3.98
N ALA A 220 -17.82 21.25 4.14
CA ALA A 220 -16.89 20.97 3.06
C ALA A 220 -17.57 20.18 1.94
N TYR A 221 -17.19 20.46 0.71
CA TYR A 221 -17.63 19.71 -0.48
C TYR A 221 -16.61 19.80 -1.60
N GLN A 222 -16.72 18.91 -2.58
CA GLN A 222 -15.88 18.91 -3.77
C GLN A 222 -16.75 18.84 -5.03
N GLU A 223 -16.51 19.75 -5.98
CA GLU A 223 -17.21 19.74 -7.27
C GLU A 223 -16.71 18.64 -8.21
N ASN A 224 -15.50 18.12 -7.97
CA ASN A 224 -14.84 17.12 -8.79
C ASN A 224 -14.32 15.97 -7.92
N PRO A 225 -14.18 14.75 -8.46
CA PRO A 225 -13.48 13.68 -7.77
C PRO A 225 -12.01 14.05 -7.54
N ARG A 226 -11.34 13.30 -6.65
CA ARG A 226 -9.89 13.35 -6.57
C ARG A 226 -9.29 12.62 -7.76
N PHE A 227 -8.41 13.28 -8.50
CA PHE A 227 -7.68 12.68 -9.60
C PHE A 227 -6.33 12.18 -9.11
N GLU A 228 -5.97 10.94 -9.41
CA GLU A 228 -4.60 10.45 -9.22
C GLU A 228 -4.13 9.67 -10.43
N SER A 229 -2.81 9.58 -10.57
CA SER A 229 -2.15 8.90 -11.66
C SER A 229 -0.82 8.31 -11.22
N GLU A 230 -0.37 7.28 -11.92
CA GLU A 230 0.95 6.69 -11.77
C GLU A 230 1.48 6.25 -13.14
N VAL A 231 2.74 6.56 -13.42
CA VAL A 231 3.49 6.04 -14.55
C VAL A 231 4.74 5.37 -14.01
N SER A 232 5.01 4.14 -14.45
CA SER A 232 6.25 3.45 -14.11
C SER A 232 6.87 2.78 -15.33
N TYR A 233 8.19 2.61 -15.26
CA TYR A 233 8.98 2.01 -16.32
C TYR A 233 10.02 1.07 -15.74
N GLN A 234 10.14 -0.13 -16.33
CA GLN A 234 11.13 -1.12 -15.97
C GLN A 234 12.00 -1.47 -17.18
N PHE A 235 13.32 -1.54 -16.97
CA PHE A 235 14.27 -1.96 -18.00
C PHE A 235 15.50 -2.60 -17.38
N ASP A 236 16.21 -3.40 -18.16
CA ASP A 236 17.47 -4.02 -17.76
C ASP A 236 18.67 -3.29 -18.40
N VAL A 237 19.70 -3.02 -17.61
CA VAL A 237 20.94 -2.38 -18.07
C VAL A 237 22.13 -2.89 -17.26
N GLY A 238 23.18 -3.34 -17.93
CA GLY A 238 24.44 -3.72 -17.28
C GLY A 238 24.31 -4.85 -16.24
N GLY A 239 23.33 -5.74 -16.38
CA GLY A 239 23.04 -6.80 -15.41
C GLY A 239 22.18 -6.35 -14.22
N SER A 240 21.75 -5.10 -14.20
CA SER A 240 20.82 -4.56 -13.22
C SER A 240 19.42 -4.44 -13.81
N THR A 241 18.40 -4.69 -13.00
CA THR A 241 17.01 -4.31 -13.31
C THR A 241 16.70 -2.98 -12.64
N ILE A 242 16.25 -2.00 -13.42
CA ILE A 242 15.88 -0.68 -12.94
C ILE A 242 14.36 -0.52 -13.03
N TYR A 243 13.74 -0.05 -11.95
CA TYR A 243 12.34 0.31 -11.90
C TYR A 243 12.20 1.76 -11.46
N THR A 244 11.54 2.59 -12.26
CA THR A 244 11.30 4.02 -11.96
C THR A 244 9.82 4.32 -11.97
N TRP A 245 9.38 5.26 -11.14
CA TRP A 245 7.99 5.68 -11.10
C TRP A 245 7.84 7.17 -10.79
N VAL A 246 6.70 7.70 -11.24
CA VAL A 246 6.17 9.00 -10.85
C VAL A 246 4.66 8.86 -10.68
N ASN A 247 4.12 9.46 -9.63
CA ASN A 247 2.68 9.45 -9.34
C ASN A 247 2.25 10.80 -8.76
N GLY A 248 0.95 11.05 -8.75
CA GLY A 248 0.44 12.32 -8.24
C GLY A 248 -1.03 12.29 -7.92
N ALA A 249 -1.44 13.27 -7.11
CA ALA A 249 -2.81 13.51 -6.68
C ALA A 249 -3.21 14.97 -6.91
N TYR A 250 -4.50 15.20 -7.17
CA TYR A 250 -5.09 16.53 -7.24
C TYR A 250 -6.56 16.52 -6.83
N GLN A 251 -6.96 17.44 -5.96
CA GLN A 251 -8.35 17.75 -5.67
C GLN A 251 -8.50 19.19 -5.15
N THR A 252 -9.73 19.68 -5.12
CA THR A 252 -10.09 20.95 -4.47
C THR A 252 -11.24 20.72 -3.51
N SER A 253 -11.17 21.31 -2.33
CA SER A 253 -12.24 21.32 -1.33
C SER A 253 -12.73 22.74 -1.11
N GLU A 254 -14.04 22.93 -1.21
CA GLU A 254 -14.76 24.19 -1.01
C GLU A 254 -15.64 24.08 0.23
N ASN A 255 -16.19 25.19 0.70
CA ASN A 255 -17.03 25.22 1.90
C ASN A 255 -18.27 26.11 1.67
N THR A 256 -19.39 25.74 2.28
CA THR A 256 -20.60 26.57 2.29
C THR A 256 -20.50 27.80 3.21
N ASP A 257 -19.54 27.80 4.12
CA ASP A 257 -19.14 28.95 4.93
C ASP A 257 -18.10 29.76 4.16
N ASP A 258 -18.44 31.00 3.80
CA ASP A 258 -17.60 31.87 2.97
C ASP A 258 -16.37 32.41 3.70
N THR A 259 -16.28 32.19 5.01
CA THR A 259 -15.09 32.50 5.82
C THR A 259 -14.03 31.41 5.77
N VAL A 260 -14.37 30.22 5.24
CA VAL A 260 -13.45 29.10 5.09
C VAL A 260 -12.82 29.13 3.71
N ASP A 261 -11.49 29.13 3.68
CA ASP A 261 -10.76 29.16 2.43
C ASP A 261 -10.93 27.86 1.63
N LYS A 262 -10.96 28.01 0.31
CA LYS A 262 -10.85 26.88 -0.62
C LYS A 262 -9.45 26.28 -0.53
N VAL A 263 -9.37 24.99 -0.25
CA VAL A 263 -8.09 24.25 -0.22
C VAL A 263 -7.89 23.50 -1.53
N THR A 264 -6.71 23.65 -2.13
CA THR A 264 -6.28 22.85 -3.28
C THR A 264 -5.18 21.91 -2.83
N SER A 265 -5.49 20.63 -2.79
CA SER A 265 -4.56 19.57 -2.40
C SER A 265 -3.93 18.96 -3.64
N LYS A 266 -2.59 18.89 -3.65
CA LYS A 266 -1.84 18.29 -4.76
C LYS A 266 -0.62 17.56 -4.25
N GLY A 267 -0.27 16.45 -4.89
CA GLY A 267 0.86 15.62 -4.51
C GLY A 267 1.65 15.17 -5.74
N LEU A 268 2.97 15.06 -5.59
CA LEU A 268 3.90 14.46 -6.54
C LEU A 268 4.79 13.49 -5.78
N GLY A 269 4.78 12.22 -6.16
CA GLY A 269 5.62 11.17 -5.62
C GLY A 269 6.49 10.57 -6.73
N TYR A 270 7.69 10.13 -6.39
CA TYR A 270 8.64 9.60 -7.37
C TYR A 270 9.63 8.66 -6.70
N GLY A 271 10.30 7.85 -7.52
CA GLY A 271 11.43 7.05 -7.06
C GLY A 271 12.06 6.19 -8.14
N VAL A 272 13.14 5.53 -7.72
CA VAL A 272 13.93 4.59 -8.50
C VAL A 272 14.38 3.45 -7.60
N GLN A 273 14.29 2.23 -8.12
CA GLN A 273 14.86 1.03 -7.54
C GLN A 273 15.82 0.41 -8.53
N ALA A 274 17.01 0.05 -8.06
CA ALA A 274 18.01 -0.69 -8.81
C ALA A 274 18.28 -2.02 -8.11
N LYS A 275 18.18 -3.12 -8.85
CA LYS A 275 18.48 -4.46 -8.37
C LYS A 275 19.63 -5.06 -9.16
N PHE A 276 20.63 -5.60 -8.46
CA PHE A 276 21.77 -6.28 -9.06
C PHE A 276 22.13 -7.53 -8.26
N GLY A 277 21.90 -8.70 -8.85
CA GLY A 277 22.02 -9.97 -8.13
C GLY A 277 21.08 -10.02 -6.93
N GLY A 278 21.64 -10.18 -5.72
CA GLY A 278 20.89 -10.19 -4.47
C GLY A 278 20.75 -8.82 -3.78
N LEU A 279 21.27 -7.75 -4.36
CA LEU A 279 21.25 -6.40 -3.78
C LEU A 279 20.10 -5.57 -4.34
N SER A 280 19.41 -4.84 -3.46
CA SER A 280 18.42 -3.82 -3.80
C SER A 280 18.87 -2.46 -3.27
N LEU A 281 18.71 -1.41 -4.08
CA LEU A 281 18.85 -0.02 -3.64
C LEU A 281 17.63 0.76 -4.15
N THR A 282 16.92 1.41 -3.23
CA THR A 282 15.70 2.15 -3.52
C THR A 282 15.81 3.57 -2.99
N GLY A 283 15.61 4.56 -3.86
CA GLY A 283 15.47 5.96 -3.50
C GLY A 283 14.08 6.45 -3.88
N SER A 284 13.36 7.09 -2.96
CA SER A 284 12.02 7.62 -3.21
C SER A 284 11.79 8.92 -2.47
N GLY A 285 10.78 9.67 -2.90
CA GLY A 285 10.40 10.92 -2.24
C GLY A 285 9.05 11.43 -2.71
N PHE A 286 8.60 12.51 -2.08
CA PHE A 286 7.37 13.18 -2.41
C PHE A 286 7.38 14.66 -2.02
N GLN A 287 6.49 15.43 -2.63
CA GLN A 287 6.10 16.77 -2.22
C GLN A 287 4.58 16.86 -2.32
N ALA A 288 3.94 17.40 -1.29
CA ALA A 288 2.50 17.54 -1.24
C ALA A 288 2.07 18.83 -0.58
N LYS A 289 1.03 19.45 -1.14
CA LYS A 289 0.35 20.62 -0.59
C LYS A 289 -1.03 20.19 -0.09
N GLY A 290 -1.40 20.60 1.12
CA GLY A 290 -2.71 20.31 1.71
C GLY A 290 -3.02 18.81 1.87
N ILE A 291 -2.00 17.99 2.11
CA ILE A 291 -2.07 16.54 2.31
C ILE A 291 -1.14 16.17 3.48
N ASN A 292 -1.71 15.70 4.59
CA ASN A 292 -0.94 15.10 5.67
C ASN A 292 -0.42 13.72 5.26
N PRO A 293 0.87 13.39 5.51
CA PRO A 293 1.41 12.13 5.01
C PRO A 293 0.90 10.89 5.73
N PHE A 294 0.42 11.01 6.97
CA PHE A 294 -0.12 9.90 7.76
C PHE A 294 -1.62 9.70 7.55
N PHE A 295 -2.35 10.78 7.26
CA PHE A 295 -3.81 10.80 7.13
C PHE A 295 -4.25 11.51 5.84
N THR A 296 -3.85 11.00 4.66
CA THR A 296 -4.22 11.62 3.37
C THR A 296 -5.71 11.62 3.07
N ASN A 297 -6.52 10.88 3.85
CA ASN A 297 -7.97 10.86 3.75
C ASN A 297 -8.71 11.76 4.75
N ASN A 298 -7.99 12.48 5.63
CA ASN A 298 -8.55 13.41 6.63
C ASN A 298 -9.62 12.83 7.58
N LEU A 299 -9.70 11.51 7.74
CA LEU A 299 -10.72 10.90 8.59
C LEU A 299 -10.47 11.21 10.07
N GLY A 300 -11.46 11.85 10.71
CA GLY A 300 -11.52 12.00 12.17
C GLY A 300 -10.53 12.97 12.80
N GLU A 301 -9.63 13.58 12.01
CA GLU A 301 -8.51 14.38 12.53
C GLU A 301 -8.53 15.83 11.97
N PRO A 302 -9.37 16.73 12.51
CA PRO A 302 -9.49 18.11 12.02
C PRO A 302 -8.19 18.91 12.03
N THR A 303 -7.32 18.67 13.02
CA THR A 303 -6.04 19.37 13.18
C THR A 303 -4.96 18.93 12.19
N LEU A 304 -5.20 17.84 11.46
CA LEU A 304 -4.28 17.29 10.47
C LEU A 304 -4.71 17.58 9.02
N ARG A 305 -5.74 18.43 8.85
CA ARG A 305 -6.24 18.91 7.55
C ARG A 305 -5.34 20.03 7.02
N ASP A 306 -5.27 20.15 5.69
CA ASP A 306 -4.46 21.15 4.96
C ASP A 306 -3.00 21.31 5.44
N ILE A 307 -2.23 20.21 5.41
CA ILE A 307 -0.81 20.22 5.77
C ILE A 307 0.06 20.11 4.52
N ASP A 308 1.01 21.02 4.39
CA ASP A 308 2.09 20.89 3.41
C ASP A 308 3.14 19.92 3.96
N SER A 309 3.55 18.95 3.13
CA SER A 309 4.48 17.90 3.54
C SER A 309 5.39 17.47 2.41
N ASP A 310 6.61 17.09 2.76
CA ASP A 310 7.61 16.56 1.85
C ASP A 310 8.50 15.55 2.59
N GLY A 311 9.23 14.76 1.81
CA GLY A 311 10.14 13.78 2.37
C GLY A 311 10.91 13.02 1.30
N TYR A 312 12.00 12.39 1.73
CA TYR A 312 12.81 11.48 0.94
C TYR A 312 13.25 10.28 1.78
N LEU A 313 13.50 9.17 1.10
CA LEU A 313 13.91 7.91 1.70
C LEU A 313 14.92 7.21 0.80
N LEU A 314 15.99 6.68 1.41
CA LEU A 314 16.98 5.83 0.77
C LEU A 314 17.09 4.53 1.56
N GLN A 315 16.95 3.39 0.88
CA GLN A 315 16.95 2.06 1.49
C GLN A 315 17.80 1.10 0.67
N GLY A 316 18.37 0.08 1.32
CA GLY A 316 18.97 -1.04 0.63
C GLY A 316 18.83 -2.35 1.41
N SER A 317 18.84 -3.47 0.68
CA SER A 317 18.71 -4.83 1.19
C SER A 317 19.61 -5.82 0.46
#